data_AF-A0A7S0S9H3-F1
#
_entry.id   AF-A0A7S0S9H3-F1
#
_cell.length_a   1.000
_cell.length_b   1.000
_cell.length_c   1.000
_cell.angle_alpha   90.00
_cell.angle_beta   90.00
_cell.angle_gamma   90.00
#
_symmetry.space_group_name_H-M   'P 1'
#
loop_
_entity.id
_entity.type
_entity.pdbx_description
1 polymer ?
#
loop_
_entity_poly.entity_id
_entity_poly.type
_entity_poly.pdbx_seq_one_letter_code
_entity_poly.pdbx_strand_id
1 'polypeptide(L)'
;QQQQQQQQQRRGKLDDHADVIPGHWWVVGITISGVFTSVVLHSKFGLALWQPLLALPVAGVMSYIAVRCTGETDINPIGPMGKIIQLIFALVAPGAIVTNLMAAAVACGGAGQAGDLMHDFKAGLMMRLSPRKQLIAQLLGIPVGILGAVPTFALFSSVYPLGGEQFPAPAAVAWKAVAEVLTSSANGGGGLPGEAKTMMVGAAMFAVGVRFVEHWGTARGVGWTRWLPSPTSMGIAFIIPPEFSTTIASGAVGA
;
A
#
# COMPACT_ATOMS: atom_id res chain seq x y z
N GLN A 1 -25.84 9.15 28.72
CA GLN A 1 -24.84 10.03 28.06
C GLN A 1 -23.57 10.19 28.91
N GLN A 2 -23.62 10.63 30.17
CA GLN A 2 -22.43 10.75 31.03
C GLN A 2 -21.71 9.42 31.32
N GLN A 3 -22.43 8.31 31.53
CA GLN A 3 -21.81 6.98 31.70
C GLN A 3 -21.14 6.46 30.42
N GLN A 4 -21.69 6.79 29.24
CA GLN A 4 -21.07 6.46 27.95
C GLN A 4 -19.82 7.30 27.69
N GLN A 5 -19.84 8.60 28.05
CA GLN A 5 -18.66 9.46 28.02
C GLN A 5 -17.59 9.01 29.02
N GLN A 6 -17.97 8.59 30.23
CA GLN A 6 -17.02 8.05 31.21
C GLN A 6 -16.46 6.69 30.80
N GLN A 7 -17.25 5.82 30.16
CA GLN A 7 -16.75 4.58 29.57
C GLN A 7 -15.84 4.85 28.38
N GLN A 8 -16.17 5.79 27.49
CA GLN A 8 -15.30 6.22 26.39
C GLN A 8 -14.00 6.86 26.90
N GLN A 9 -14.07 7.72 27.92
CA GLN A 9 -12.90 8.30 28.56
C GLN A 9 -12.06 7.24 29.28
N ARG A 10 -12.67 6.29 30.00
CA ARG A 10 -11.93 5.15 30.60
C ARG A 10 -11.28 4.28 29.55
N ARG A 11 -11.96 4.01 28.43
CA ARG A 11 -11.45 3.20 27.33
C ARG A 11 -10.27 3.91 26.65
N GLY A 12 -10.40 5.20 26.33
CA GLY A 12 -9.30 6.03 25.83
C GLY A 12 -8.10 6.11 26.78
N LYS A 13 -8.32 6.14 28.10
CA LYS A 13 -7.25 6.13 29.11
C LYS A 13 -6.58 4.76 29.33
N LEU A 14 -7.25 3.67 28.96
CA LEU A 14 -6.72 2.31 28.96
C LEU A 14 -5.96 1.99 27.67
N ASP A 15 -6.31 2.66 26.56
CA ASP A 15 -5.69 2.54 25.25
C ASP A 15 -4.44 3.45 25.09
N ASP A 16 -4.26 4.45 25.97
CA ASP A 16 -3.05 5.26 26.06
C ASP A 16 -1.90 4.44 26.71
N HIS A 17 -1.12 3.75 25.87
CA HIS A 17 0.14 3.19 26.31
C HIS A 17 1.07 4.31 26.79
N ALA A 18 1.64 4.19 28.00
CA ALA A 18 2.64 5.13 28.52
C ALA A 18 3.89 5.27 27.62
N ASP A 19 4.12 4.32 26.71
CA ASP A 19 5.26 4.25 25.79
C ASP A 19 4.89 4.61 24.34
N VAL A 20 4.20 5.72 24.12
CA VAL A 20 3.96 6.24 22.76
C VAL A 20 5.30 6.48 22.05
N ILE A 21 5.37 6.16 20.75
CA ILE A 21 6.57 6.40 19.93
C ILE A 21 6.76 7.91 19.77
N PRO A 22 7.92 8.48 20.15
CA PRO A 22 8.14 9.92 20.06
C PRO A 22 8.08 10.43 18.62
N GLY A 23 7.47 11.60 18.41
CA GLY A 23 7.32 12.20 17.08
C GLY A 23 8.63 12.35 16.29
N HIS A 24 9.72 12.69 16.97
CA HIS A 24 11.03 12.86 16.35
C HIS A 24 11.61 11.56 15.77
N TRP A 25 11.20 10.38 16.26
CA TRP A 25 11.65 9.10 15.71
C TRP A 25 11.19 8.93 14.27
N TRP A 26 9.98 9.39 13.95
CA TRP A 26 9.45 9.33 12.59
C TRP A 26 10.24 10.25 11.65
N VAL A 27 10.54 11.47 12.08
CA VAL A 27 11.32 12.43 11.27
C VAL A 27 12.73 11.88 11.00
N VAL A 28 13.41 11.41 12.05
CA VAL A 28 14.75 10.81 11.93
C VAL A 28 14.72 9.55 11.07
N GLY A 29 13.75 8.65 11.32
CA GLY A 29 13.60 7.40 10.58
C GLY A 29 13.30 7.60 9.10
N ILE A 30 12.36 8.49 8.76
CA ILE A 30 12.03 8.84 7.36
C ILE A 30 13.25 9.50 6.68
N THR A 31 13.97 10.36 7.39
CA THR A 31 15.16 11.02 6.82
C THR A 31 16.27 10.00 6.53
N ILE A 32 16.61 9.16 7.50
CA ILE A 32 17.68 8.16 7.35
C ILE A 32 17.30 7.13 6.27
N SER A 33 16.09 6.59 6.33
CA SER A 33 15.62 5.61 5.34
C SER A 33 15.50 6.22 3.94
N GLY A 34 14.98 7.44 3.82
CA GLY A 34 14.88 8.16 2.54
C GLY A 34 16.24 8.41 1.88
N VAL A 35 17.23 8.85 2.66
CA VAL A 35 18.62 9.02 2.17
C VAL A 35 19.21 7.67 1.77
N PHE A 36 19.08 6.65 2.63
CA PHE A 36 19.58 5.31 2.35
C PHE A 36 18.97 4.73 1.06
N THR A 37 17.65 4.79 0.90
CA THR A 37 16.95 4.36 -0.31
C THR A 37 17.43 5.12 -1.54
N SER A 38 17.65 6.44 -1.43
CA SER A 38 18.14 7.25 -2.54
C SER A 38 19.55 6.85 -2.98
N VAL A 39 20.46 6.60 -2.03
CA VAL A 39 21.82 6.13 -2.31
C VAL A 39 21.81 4.75 -2.97
N VAL A 40 21.00 3.82 -2.46
CA VAL A 40 20.89 2.46 -3.03
C VAL A 40 20.35 2.51 -4.46
N LEU A 41 19.28 3.28 -4.71
CA LEU A 41 18.69 3.39 -6.04
C LEU A 41 19.60 4.11 -7.03
N HIS A 42 20.32 5.14 -6.60
CA HIS A 42 21.34 5.79 -7.43
C HIS A 42 22.43 4.79 -7.83
N SER A 43 22.96 4.04 -6.87
CA SER A 43 24.08 3.12 -7.10
C SER A 43 23.72 1.89 -7.95
N LYS A 44 22.49 1.36 -7.80
CA LYS A 44 22.06 0.12 -8.48
C LYS A 44 21.30 0.36 -9.78
N PHE A 45 20.59 1.48 -9.89
CA PHE A 45 19.66 1.74 -10.99
C PHE A 45 19.91 3.08 -11.70
N GLY A 46 20.90 3.88 -11.26
CA GLY A 46 21.29 5.13 -11.90
C GLY A 46 20.30 6.28 -11.73
N LEU A 47 19.35 6.19 -10.78
CA LEU A 47 18.40 7.26 -10.51
C LEU A 47 19.12 8.48 -9.93
N ALA A 48 18.67 9.68 -10.27
CA ALA A 48 19.11 10.89 -9.58
C ALA A 48 18.62 10.87 -8.12
N LEU A 49 19.46 11.32 -7.18
CA LEU A 49 19.21 11.21 -5.73
C LEU A 49 17.89 11.85 -5.27
N TRP A 50 17.36 12.82 -6.01
CA TRP A 50 16.08 13.46 -5.70
C TRP A 50 14.86 12.66 -6.17
N GLN A 51 14.99 11.79 -7.17
CA GLN A 51 13.85 11.07 -7.77
C GLN A 51 13.16 10.14 -6.77
N PRO A 52 13.88 9.32 -5.97
CA PRO A 52 13.25 8.50 -4.93
C PRO A 52 12.63 9.32 -3.80
N LEU A 53 13.17 10.51 -3.50
CA LEU A 53 12.61 11.37 -2.45
C LEU A 53 11.21 11.88 -2.81
N LEU A 54 10.91 12.06 -4.10
CA LEU A 54 9.56 12.36 -4.57
C LEU A 54 8.57 11.22 -4.33
N ALA A 55 9.05 9.99 -4.15
CA ALA A 55 8.19 8.84 -3.86
C ALA A 55 7.73 8.83 -2.40
N LEU A 56 8.43 9.51 -1.48
CA LEU A 56 8.09 9.49 -0.05
C LEU A 56 6.73 10.15 0.27
N PRO A 57 6.38 11.34 -0.26
CA PRO A 57 5.04 11.90 -0.06
C PRO A 57 3.94 11.00 -0.63
N VAL A 58 4.17 10.42 -1.82
CA VAL A 58 3.24 9.48 -2.45
C VAL A 58 3.07 8.24 -1.58
N ALA A 59 4.18 7.70 -1.05
CA ALA A 59 4.17 6.58 -0.11
C ALA A 59 3.31 6.91 1.11
N GLY A 60 3.42 8.10 1.70
CA GLY A 60 2.61 8.51 2.84
C GLY A 60 1.10 8.48 2.58
N VAL A 61 0.66 9.00 1.43
CA VAL A 61 -0.76 8.94 1.02
C VAL A 61 -1.19 7.49 0.77
N MET A 62 -0.33 6.71 0.10
CA MET A 62 -0.62 5.30 -0.19
C MET A 62 -0.63 4.45 1.09
N SER A 63 0.18 4.77 2.11
CA SER A 63 0.17 4.11 3.41
C SER A 63 -1.19 4.24 4.10
N TYR A 64 -1.84 5.40 4.01
CA TYR A 64 -3.20 5.56 4.52
C TYR A 64 -4.18 4.63 3.80
N ILE A 65 -4.11 4.58 2.46
CA ILE A 65 -4.96 3.70 1.65
C ILE A 65 -4.69 2.23 2.00
N ALA A 66 -3.43 1.83 2.11
CA ALA A 66 -3.02 0.49 2.50
C ALA A 66 -3.61 0.08 3.85
N VAL A 67 -3.40 0.90 4.88
CA VAL A 67 -3.95 0.68 6.24
C VAL A 67 -5.48 0.58 6.21
N ARG A 68 -6.18 1.41 5.42
CA ARG A 68 -7.64 1.35 5.29
C ARG A 68 -8.11 0.09 4.57
N CYS A 69 -7.50 -0.26 3.45
CA CYS A 69 -7.83 -1.48 2.69
C CYS A 69 -7.60 -2.71 3.55
N THR A 70 -6.42 -2.80 4.17
CA THR A 70 -6.07 -3.90 5.07
C THR A 70 -7.04 -3.94 6.26
N GLY A 71 -7.40 -2.80 6.85
CA GLY A 71 -8.32 -2.77 7.99
C GLY A 71 -9.77 -3.16 7.64
N GLU A 72 -10.21 -2.88 6.41
CA GLU A 72 -11.56 -3.20 5.94
C GLU A 72 -11.69 -4.60 5.33
N THR A 73 -10.60 -5.15 4.78
CA THR A 73 -10.65 -6.37 3.95
C THR A 73 -9.64 -7.44 4.31
N ASP A 74 -8.74 -7.16 5.25
CA ASP A 74 -7.57 -8.01 5.57
C ASP A 74 -6.60 -8.19 4.38
N ILE A 75 -6.73 -7.35 3.34
CA ILE A 75 -5.94 -7.43 2.11
C ILE A 75 -5.24 -6.10 1.85
N ASN A 76 -3.92 -6.18 1.67
CA ASN A 76 -3.06 -5.06 1.31
C ASN A 76 -2.86 -5.01 -0.23
N PRO A 77 -3.41 -4.02 -0.96
CA PRO A 77 -3.43 -4.01 -2.43
C PRO A 77 -2.14 -3.50 -3.06
N ILE A 78 -0.99 -4.08 -2.70
CA ILE A 78 0.35 -3.66 -3.16
C ILE A 78 0.43 -3.64 -4.70
N GLY A 79 -0.01 -4.70 -5.37
CA GLY A 79 0.02 -4.76 -6.84
C GLY A 79 -0.75 -3.63 -7.54
N PRO A 80 -2.04 -3.40 -7.22
CA PRO A 80 -2.82 -2.27 -7.73
C PRO A 80 -2.26 -0.89 -7.35
N MET A 81 -1.87 -0.69 -6.09
CA MET A 81 -1.28 0.58 -5.64
C MET A 81 -0.01 0.91 -6.43
N GLY A 82 0.83 -0.09 -6.68
CA GLY A 82 2.00 0.03 -7.55
C GLY A 82 1.65 0.67 -8.90
N LYS A 83 0.59 0.20 -9.57
CA LYS A 83 0.16 0.74 -10.87
C LYS A 83 -0.35 2.19 -10.80
N ILE A 84 -1.02 2.57 -9.71
CA ILE A 84 -1.43 3.97 -9.47
C ILE A 84 -0.19 4.86 -9.27
N ILE A 85 0.79 4.38 -8.51
CA ILE A 85 2.04 5.11 -8.31
C ILE A 85 2.81 5.23 -9.63
N GLN A 86 2.86 4.17 -10.43
CA GLN A 86 3.45 4.21 -11.78
C GLN A 86 2.77 5.25 -12.68
N LEU A 87 1.45 5.43 -12.58
CA LEU A 87 0.74 6.49 -13.31
C LEU A 87 1.20 7.89 -12.88
N ILE A 88 1.37 8.13 -11.58
CA ILE A 88 1.89 9.40 -11.06
C ILE A 88 3.33 9.63 -11.56
N PHE A 89 4.20 8.63 -11.45
CA PHE A 89 5.60 8.75 -11.84
C PHE A 89 5.84 8.80 -13.35
N ALA A 90 4.90 8.32 -14.16
CA ALA A 90 4.94 8.50 -15.60
C ALA A 90 4.76 9.97 -16.01
N LEU A 91 4.07 10.77 -15.19
CA LEU A 91 3.94 12.22 -15.39
C LEU A 91 5.18 12.98 -14.88
N VAL A 92 5.81 12.50 -13.80
CA VAL A 92 6.98 13.15 -13.19
C VAL A 92 8.27 12.89 -13.98
N ALA A 93 8.44 11.67 -14.49
CA ALA A 93 9.63 11.26 -15.24
C ALA A 93 9.21 10.52 -16.54
N PRO A 94 8.68 11.26 -17.54
CA PRO A 94 8.23 10.67 -18.79
C PRO A 94 9.37 9.95 -19.53
N GLY A 95 9.06 8.81 -20.15
CA GLY A 95 10.03 7.97 -20.85
C GLY A 95 11.02 7.18 -19.97
N ALA A 96 11.04 7.41 -18.65
CA ALA A 96 11.99 6.77 -17.74
C ALA A 96 11.39 5.51 -17.07
N ILE A 97 11.35 4.38 -17.80
CA ILE A 97 10.78 3.10 -17.32
C ILE A 97 11.41 2.64 -16.00
N VAL A 98 12.74 2.68 -15.88
CA VAL A 98 13.44 2.24 -14.67
C VAL A 98 13.11 3.14 -13.48
N THR A 99 13.10 4.46 -13.67
CA THR A 99 12.69 5.41 -12.63
C THR A 99 11.25 5.17 -12.20
N ASN A 100 10.35 4.93 -13.15
CA ASN A 100 8.94 4.64 -12.91
C ASN A 100 8.77 3.39 -12.02
N LEU A 101 9.43 2.29 -12.39
CA LEU A 101 9.39 1.02 -11.65
C LEU A 101 9.99 1.17 -10.25
N MET A 102 11.15 1.81 -10.13
CA MET A 102 11.84 1.94 -8.84
C MET A 102 11.10 2.87 -7.88
N ALA A 103 10.57 3.99 -8.38
CA ALA A 103 9.77 4.90 -7.56
C ALA A 103 8.47 4.22 -7.07
N ALA A 104 7.81 3.46 -7.94
CA ALA A 104 6.66 2.65 -7.56
C ALA A 104 7.02 1.57 -6.53
N ALA A 105 8.15 0.88 -6.69
CA ALA A 105 8.62 -0.12 -5.75
C ALA A 105 8.88 0.48 -4.35
N VAL A 106 9.52 1.65 -4.26
CA VAL A 106 9.77 2.33 -2.98
C VAL A 106 8.48 2.76 -2.31
N ALA A 107 7.62 3.50 -3.02
CA ALA A 107 6.40 4.01 -2.42
C ALA A 107 5.44 2.88 -2.04
N CYS A 108 5.33 1.85 -2.89
CA CYS A 108 4.50 0.70 -2.61
C CYS A 108 5.08 -0.19 -1.50
N GLY A 109 6.41 -0.29 -1.40
CA GLY A 109 7.08 -0.97 -0.29
C GLY A 109 6.77 -0.29 1.05
N GLY A 110 6.86 1.04 1.11
CA GLY A 110 6.50 1.82 2.30
C GLY A 110 5.02 1.69 2.67
N ALA A 111 4.12 1.80 1.69
CA ALA A 111 2.68 1.63 1.89
C ALA A 111 2.32 0.20 2.32
N GLY A 112 2.95 -0.79 1.69
CA GLY A 112 2.81 -2.21 2.02
C GLY A 112 3.17 -2.44 3.50
N GLN A 113 4.35 -1.98 3.91
CA GLN A 113 4.80 -2.08 5.30
C GLN A 113 3.85 -1.38 6.29
N ALA A 114 3.23 -0.26 5.92
CA ALA A 114 2.26 0.39 6.80
C ALA A 114 1.03 -0.49 7.09
N GLY A 115 0.53 -1.22 6.08
CA GLY A 115 -0.54 -2.20 6.25
C GLY A 115 -0.15 -3.35 7.17
N ASP A 116 1.03 -3.91 6.96
CA ASP A 116 1.53 -5.04 7.79
C ASP A 116 1.79 -4.59 9.24
N LEU A 117 2.38 -3.40 9.42
CA LEU A 117 2.59 -2.80 10.74
C LEU A 117 1.28 -2.55 11.49
N MET A 118 0.18 -2.25 10.78
CA MET A 118 -1.13 -2.13 11.41
C MET A 118 -1.55 -3.45 12.06
N HIS A 119 -1.32 -4.60 11.42
CA HIS A 119 -1.57 -5.91 12.00
C HIS A 119 -0.69 -6.18 13.21
N ASP A 120 0.61 -5.91 13.10
CA ASP A 120 1.57 -6.11 14.18
C ASP A 120 1.22 -5.28 15.43
N PHE A 121 0.91 -3.99 15.24
CA PHE A 121 0.50 -3.11 16.33
C PHE A 121 -0.85 -3.50 16.89
N LYS A 122 -1.79 -3.98 16.06
CA LYS A 122 -3.08 -4.49 16.54
C LYS A 122 -2.91 -5.73 17.40
N ALA A 123 -2.10 -6.69 16.96
CA ALA A 123 -1.75 -7.89 17.73
C ALA A 123 -1.04 -7.51 19.03
N GLY A 124 -0.08 -6.58 18.95
CA GLY A 124 0.61 -5.99 20.09
C GLY A 124 -0.32 -5.40 21.13
N LEU A 125 -1.26 -4.57 20.67
CA LEU A 125 -2.29 -3.96 21.50
C LEU A 125 -3.14 -5.00 22.20
N MET A 126 -3.56 -6.07 21.50
CA MET A 126 -4.33 -7.17 22.10
C MET A 126 -3.53 -7.92 23.19
N MET A 127 -2.21 -8.04 23.00
CA MET A 127 -1.28 -8.63 23.98
C MET A 127 -0.77 -7.62 25.03
N ARG A 128 -1.20 -6.37 24.98
CA ARG A 128 -0.75 -5.26 25.85
C ARG A 128 0.77 -5.03 25.80
N LEU A 129 1.39 -5.25 24.65
CA LEU A 129 2.81 -4.96 24.43
C LEU A 129 3.06 -3.45 24.30
N SER A 130 4.29 -3.02 24.59
CA SER A 130 4.72 -1.63 24.42
C SER A 130 4.97 -1.33 22.93
N PRO A 131 4.26 -0.37 22.30
CA PRO A 131 4.42 -0.05 20.87
C PRO A 131 5.85 0.37 20.52
N ARG A 132 6.53 1.10 21.43
CA ARG A 132 7.92 1.49 21.24
C ARG A 132 8.85 0.27 21.19
N LYS A 133 8.66 -0.71 22.06
CA LYS A 133 9.46 -1.94 22.05
C LYS A 133 9.19 -2.78 20.80
N GLN A 134 7.94 -2.82 20.32
CA GLN A 134 7.60 -3.49 19.06
C GLN A 134 8.32 -2.84 17.87
N LEU A 135 8.29 -1.51 17.77
CA LEU A 135 8.99 -0.80 16.71
C LEU A 135 10.51 -1.07 16.75
N ILE A 136 11.12 -1.03 17.94
CA ILE A 136 12.55 -1.35 18.09
C ILE A 136 12.83 -2.78 17.62
N ALA A 137 12.01 -3.76 18.03
CA ALA A 137 12.18 -5.14 17.61
C ALA A 137 12.07 -5.32 16.09
N GLN A 138 11.09 -4.66 15.45
CA GLN A 138 10.94 -4.65 13.99
C GLN A 138 12.16 -4.02 13.31
N LEU A 139 12.65 -2.88 13.80
CA LEU A 139 13.85 -2.21 13.27
C LEU A 139 15.10 -3.10 13.38
N LEU A 140 15.24 -3.84 14.48
CA LEU A 140 16.33 -4.81 14.66
C LEU A 140 16.20 -6.04 13.75
N GLY A 141 14.98 -6.41 13.36
CA GLY A 141 14.71 -7.49 12.41
C GLY A 141 15.08 -7.14 10.97
N ILE A 142 15.03 -5.85 10.60
CA ILE A 142 15.30 -5.39 9.22
C ILE A 142 16.68 -5.85 8.70
N PRO A 143 17.81 -5.63 9.41
CA PRO A 143 19.12 -6.10 8.94
C PRO A 143 19.18 -7.61 8.73
N VAL A 144 18.59 -8.40 9.62
CA VAL A 144 18.55 -9.86 9.52
C VAL A 144 17.77 -10.29 8.27
N GLY A 145 16.62 -9.65 8.03
CA GLY A 145 15.82 -9.88 6.83
C GLY A 145 16.56 -9.51 5.55
N ILE A 146 17.28 -8.38 5.53
CA ILE A 146 18.08 -7.93 4.37
C ILE A 146 19.20 -8.95 4.08
N LEU A 147 19.94 -9.38 5.11
CA LEU A 147 21.05 -10.33 4.97
C LEU A 147 20.59 -11.72 4.52
N GLY A 148 19.35 -12.11 4.80
CA GLY A 148 18.74 -13.33 4.25
C GLY A 148 18.21 -13.12 2.84
N ALA A 149 17.26 -12.19 2.67
CA ALA A 149 16.49 -12.05 1.44
C ALA A 149 17.34 -11.60 0.24
N VAL A 150 18.25 -10.63 0.42
CA VAL A 150 19.00 -10.07 -0.71
C VAL A 150 19.99 -11.08 -1.30
N PRO A 151 20.86 -11.77 -0.52
CA PRO A 151 21.76 -12.77 -1.07
C PRO A 151 21.02 -13.98 -1.64
N THR A 152 19.95 -14.44 -0.99
CA THR A 152 19.14 -15.55 -1.50
C THR A 152 18.51 -15.20 -2.85
N PHE A 153 17.93 -14.01 -2.99
CA PHE A 153 17.38 -13.56 -4.27
C PHE A 153 18.48 -13.40 -5.33
N ALA A 154 19.63 -12.82 -4.98
CA ALA A 154 20.76 -12.67 -5.89
C ALA A 154 21.26 -14.04 -6.40
N LEU A 155 21.44 -15.01 -5.50
CA LEU A 155 21.82 -16.38 -5.86
C LEU A 155 20.77 -17.02 -6.77
N PHE A 156 19.49 -16.94 -6.39
CA PHE A 156 18.39 -17.50 -7.17
C PHE A 156 18.36 -16.94 -8.60
N SER A 157 18.40 -15.61 -8.73
CA SER A 157 18.38 -14.92 -10.03
C SER A 157 19.64 -15.15 -10.89
N SER A 158 20.76 -15.57 -10.27
CA SER A 158 21.98 -15.92 -10.99
C SER A 158 21.95 -17.33 -11.60
N VAL A 159 21.14 -18.23 -11.02
CA VAL A 159 21.04 -19.63 -11.44
C VAL A 159 19.82 -19.85 -12.32
N TYR A 160 18.69 -19.19 -12.01
CA TYR A 160 17.42 -19.39 -12.70
C TYR A 160 16.99 -18.13 -13.46
N PRO A 161 16.71 -18.24 -14.77
CA PRO A 161 16.17 -17.13 -15.53
C PRO A 161 14.75 -16.80 -15.08
N LEU A 162 14.54 -15.55 -14.68
CA LEU A 162 13.22 -15.01 -14.33
C LEU A 162 12.48 -14.55 -15.60
N GLY A 163 11.18 -14.81 -15.68
CA GLY A 163 10.34 -14.49 -16.83
C GLY A 163 10.29 -15.60 -17.90
N GLY A 164 10.85 -16.78 -17.64
CA GLY A 164 10.76 -17.96 -18.51
C GLY A 164 9.64 -18.92 -18.11
N GLU A 165 9.54 -20.08 -18.78
CA GLU A 165 8.47 -21.07 -18.50
C GLU A 165 8.51 -21.61 -17.06
N GLN A 166 9.71 -21.87 -16.53
CA GLN A 166 9.88 -22.43 -15.19
C GLN A 166 9.59 -21.41 -14.08
N PHE A 167 9.96 -20.14 -14.30
CA PHE A 167 9.77 -19.05 -13.35
C PHE A 167 9.22 -17.81 -14.06
N PRO A 168 7.92 -17.78 -14.41
CA PRO A 168 7.35 -16.77 -15.31
C PRO A 168 7.27 -15.36 -14.73
N ALA A 169 7.44 -15.20 -13.40
CA ALA A 169 7.40 -13.91 -12.71
C ALA A 169 6.23 -12.98 -13.17
N PRO A 170 4.98 -13.47 -13.23
CA PRO A 170 3.87 -12.78 -13.91
C PRO A 170 3.59 -11.38 -13.34
N ALA A 171 3.75 -11.19 -12.02
CA ALA A 171 3.60 -9.90 -11.40
C ALA A 171 4.64 -8.88 -11.89
N ALA A 172 5.91 -9.29 -12.01
CA ALA A 172 6.98 -8.42 -12.52
C ALA A 172 6.78 -8.06 -13.99
N VAL A 173 6.35 -9.02 -14.81
CA VAL A 173 5.99 -8.80 -16.22
C VAL A 173 4.85 -7.78 -16.33
N ALA A 174 3.80 -7.93 -15.51
CA ALA A 174 2.68 -6.99 -15.50
C ALA A 174 3.10 -5.57 -15.07
N TRP A 175 3.98 -5.44 -14.07
CA TRP A 175 4.50 -4.14 -13.64
C TRP A 175 5.35 -3.47 -14.73
N LYS A 176 6.20 -4.24 -15.42
CA LYS A 176 7.00 -3.75 -16.54
C LYS A 176 6.11 -3.26 -17.68
N ALA A 177 5.12 -4.06 -18.09
CA ALA A 177 4.19 -3.69 -19.17
C ALA A 177 3.43 -2.39 -18.85
N VAL A 178 2.99 -2.21 -17.60
CA VAL A 178 2.33 -0.97 -17.16
C VAL A 178 3.31 0.21 -17.21
N ALA A 179 4.54 0.04 -16.74
CA ALA A 179 5.56 1.09 -16.84
C ALA A 179 5.81 1.49 -18.30
N GLU A 180 5.95 0.50 -19.20
CA GLU A 180 6.17 0.72 -20.62
C GLU A 180 5.00 1.47 -21.26
N VAL A 181 3.76 1.02 -21.09
CA VAL A 181 2.58 1.69 -21.65
C VAL A 181 2.42 3.12 -21.14
N LEU A 182 2.60 3.34 -19.83
CA LEU A 182 2.43 4.65 -19.22
C LEU A 182 3.52 5.65 -19.61
N THR A 183 4.77 5.19 -19.70
CA THR A 183 5.91 6.06 -20.04
C THR A 183 6.08 6.26 -21.53
N SER A 184 5.67 5.30 -22.36
CA SER A 184 5.73 5.38 -23.83
C SER A 184 4.66 6.31 -24.41
N SER A 185 3.57 6.53 -23.68
CA SER A 185 2.54 7.53 -24.02
C SER A 185 3.08 8.95 -24.12
N ALA A 186 4.21 9.27 -23.46
CA ALA A 186 4.85 10.58 -23.54
C ALA A 186 5.65 10.80 -24.84
N ASN A 187 6.01 9.73 -25.55
CA ASN A 187 6.83 9.76 -26.77
C ASN A 187 6.03 9.39 -28.04
N GLY A 188 4.69 9.44 -27.99
CA GLY A 188 3.81 9.10 -29.11
C GLY A 188 3.59 7.60 -29.33
N GLY A 189 4.06 6.74 -28.43
CA GLY A 189 3.77 5.29 -28.44
C GLY A 189 2.46 4.97 -27.71
N GLY A 190 1.73 3.95 -28.18
CA GLY A 190 0.41 3.53 -27.69
C GLY A 190 0.25 3.58 -26.18
N GLY A 191 -0.39 4.66 -25.70
CA GLY A 191 -0.72 4.85 -24.29
C GLY A 191 -1.94 4.04 -23.86
N LEU A 192 -2.47 4.35 -22.67
CA LEU A 192 -3.66 3.69 -22.16
C LEU A 192 -4.82 3.80 -23.18
N PRO A 193 -5.54 2.71 -23.49
CA PRO A 193 -6.74 2.75 -24.33
C PRO A 193 -7.74 3.79 -23.84
N GLY A 194 -8.50 4.38 -24.76
CA GLY A 194 -9.50 5.40 -24.43
C GLY A 194 -10.54 4.87 -23.44
N GLU A 195 -10.96 3.64 -23.66
CA GLU A 195 -11.94 2.89 -22.86
C GLU A 195 -11.41 2.61 -21.45
N ALA A 196 -10.12 2.32 -21.31
CA ALA A 196 -9.52 2.14 -19.98
C ALA A 196 -9.58 3.45 -19.18
N LYS A 197 -9.31 4.60 -19.81
CA LYS A 197 -9.43 5.92 -19.18
C LYS A 197 -10.87 6.23 -18.76
N THR A 198 -11.86 5.95 -19.61
CA THR A 198 -13.27 6.17 -19.26
C THR A 198 -13.72 5.28 -18.10
N MET A 199 -13.30 4.00 -18.08
CA MET A 199 -13.59 3.09 -16.97
C MET A 199 -12.93 3.54 -15.67
N MET A 200 -11.68 4.02 -15.70
CA MET A 200 -11.01 4.55 -14.52
C MET A 200 -11.76 5.75 -13.92
N VAL A 201 -12.16 6.70 -14.77
CA VAL A 201 -12.95 7.86 -14.34
C VAL A 201 -14.32 7.43 -13.81
N GLY A 202 -14.99 6.51 -14.52
CA GLY A 202 -16.28 5.96 -14.10
C GLY A 202 -16.21 5.27 -12.73
N ALA A 203 -15.18 4.45 -12.50
CA ALA A 203 -14.95 3.78 -11.22
C ALA A 203 -14.65 4.78 -10.10
N ALA A 204 -13.83 5.81 -10.38
CA ALA A 204 -13.55 6.87 -9.41
C ALA A 204 -14.82 7.66 -9.04
N MET A 205 -15.63 8.02 -10.03
CA MET A 205 -16.90 8.72 -9.83
C MET A 205 -17.92 7.85 -9.08
N PHE A 206 -17.99 6.55 -9.39
CA PHE A 206 -18.81 5.60 -8.66
C PHE A 206 -18.39 5.53 -7.19
N ALA A 207 -17.10 5.38 -6.90
CA ALA A 207 -16.60 5.32 -5.53
C ALA A 207 -16.91 6.60 -4.74
N VAL A 208 -16.71 7.77 -5.35
CA VAL A 208 -17.08 9.06 -4.76
C VAL A 208 -18.58 9.15 -4.52
N GLY A 209 -19.40 8.74 -5.48
CA GLY A 209 -20.86 8.73 -5.37
C GLY A 209 -21.36 7.86 -4.22
N VAL A 210 -20.85 6.63 -4.10
CA VAL A 210 -21.19 5.71 -3.00
C VAL A 210 -20.80 6.32 -1.65
N ARG A 211 -19.58 6.87 -1.51
CA ARG A 211 -19.15 7.53 -0.27
C ARG A 211 -19.95 8.78 0.06
N PHE A 212 -20.35 9.55 -0.95
CA PHE A 212 -21.21 10.71 -0.76
C PHE A 212 -22.59 10.31 -0.23
N VAL A 213 -23.22 9.29 -0.82
CA VAL A 213 -24.51 8.75 -0.39
C VAL A 213 -24.42 8.18 1.03
N GLU A 214 -23.36 7.43 1.34
CA GLU A 214 -23.09 6.91 2.68
C GLU A 214 -22.98 8.05 3.71
N HIS A 215 -22.18 9.07 3.43
CA HIS A 215 -21.97 10.21 4.33
C HIS A 215 -23.25 11.01 4.53
N TRP A 216 -23.95 11.35 3.44
CA TRP A 216 -25.19 12.12 3.48
C TRP A 216 -26.31 11.37 4.22
N GLY A 217 -26.50 10.08 3.93
CA GLY A 217 -27.57 9.30 4.55
C GLY A 217 -27.27 9.01 6.03
N THR A 218 -26.01 8.79 6.40
CA THR A 218 -25.59 8.66 7.80
C THR A 218 -25.81 9.97 8.57
N ALA A 219 -25.47 11.11 7.97
CA ALA A 219 -25.73 12.43 8.57
C ALA A 219 -27.24 12.70 8.79
N ARG A 220 -28.10 12.09 7.98
CA ARG A 220 -29.58 12.19 8.09
C ARG A 220 -30.23 11.05 8.86
N GLY A 221 -29.46 10.15 9.46
CA GLY A 221 -29.98 9.02 10.26
C GLY A 221 -30.70 7.95 9.44
N VAL A 222 -30.41 7.85 8.15
CA VAL A 222 -31.08 6.92 7.24
C VAL A 222 -30.55 5.50 7.45
N GLY A 223 -31.37 4.59 7.97
CA GLY A 223 -30.92 3.26 8.43
C GLY A 223 -30.37 2.33 7.33
N TRP A 224 -30.78 2.50 6.08
CA TRP A 224 -30.36 1.62 4.98
C TRP A 224 -28.90 1.85 4.55
N THR A 225 -28.29 3.01 4.85
CA THR A 225 -26.88 3.28 4.48
C THR A 225 -25.89 2.32 5.14
N ARG A 226 -26.30 1.64 6.22
CA ARG A 226 -25.52 0.58 6.86
C ARG A 226 -25.29 -0.66 5.99
N TRP A 227 -26.12 -0.85 4.96
CA TRP A 227 -26.05 -1.96 4.03
C TRP A 227 -25.30 -1.61 2.74
N LEU A 228 -24.85 -0.34 2.61
CA LEU A 228 -24.11 0.11 1.45
C LEU A 228 -22.71 -0.55 1.47
N PRO A 229 -22.32 -1.31 0.43
CA PRO A 229 -21.01 -1.94 0.41
C PRO A 229 -19.91 -0.88 0.30
N SER A 230 -18.81 -1.08 1.02
CA SER A 230 -17.63 -0.21 0.93
C SER A 230 -17.07 -0.25 -0.50
N PRO A 231 -16.90 0.91 -1.18
CA PRO A 231 -16.22 0.96 -2.48
C PRO A 231 -14.82 0.37 -2.44
N THR A 232 -14.13 0.51 -1.30
CA THR A 232 -12.79 -0.07 -1.08
C THR A 232 -12.87 -1.58 -1.15
N SER A 233 -13.77 -2.21 -0.37
CA SER A 233 -13.95 -3.66 -0.35
C SER A 233 -14.42 -4.21 -1.69
N MET A 234 -15.32 -3.50 -2.38
CA MET A 234 -15.72 -3.84 -3.75
C MET A 234 -14.51 -3.84 -4.68
N GLY A 235 -13.70 -2.78 -4.65
CA GLY A 235 -12.49 -2.68 -5.48
C GLY A 235 -11.52 -3.83 -5.22
N ILE A 236 -11.26 -4.17 -3.96
CA ILE A 236 -10.41 -5.31 -3.59
C ILE A 236 -10.98 -6.63 -4.12
N ALA A 237 -12.29 -6.85 -4.01
CA ALA A 237 -12.95 -8.06 -4.51
C ALA A 237 -12.83 -8.24 -6.04
N PHE A 238 -12.74 -7.14 -6.80
CA PHE A 238 -12.48 -7.17 -8.25
C PHE A 238 -11.02 -7.44 -8.62
N ILE A 239 -10.09 -7.26 -7.69
CA ILE A 239 -8.65 -7.39 -7.92
C ILE A 239 -8.17 -8.81 -7.60
N ILE A 240 -8.70 -9.41 -6.56
CA ILE A 240 -8.32 -10.77 -6.15
C ILE A 240 -9.02 -11.81 -7.03
N PRO A 241 -8.40 -12.99 -7.24
CA PRO A 241 -9.03 -14.08 -7.97
C PRO A 241 -10.44 -14.41 -7.44
N PRO A 242 -11.42 -14.68 -8.32
CA PRO A 242 -12.82 -14.90 -7.95
C PRO A 242 -13.01 -15.99 -6.88
N GLU A 243 -12.20 -17.03 -6.91
CA GLU A 243 -12.22 -18.13 -5.94
C GLU A 243 -11.92 -17.66 -4.50
N PHE A 244 -11.04 -16.67 -4.31
CA PHE A 244 -10.80 -16.10 -2.99
C PHE A 244 -11.99 -15.23 -2.56
N SER A 245 -12.51 -14.40 -3.46
CA SER A 245 -13.68 -13.56 -3.18
C SER A 245 -14.91 -14.39 -2.77
N THR A 246 -15.22 -15.46 -3.50
CA THR A 246 -16.37 -16.33 -3.20
C THR A 246 -16.16 -17.13 -1.92
N THR A 247 -14.93 -17.58 -1.64
CA THR A 247 -14.60 -18.28 -0.39
C THR A 247 -14.76 -17.36 0.83
N ILE A 248 -14.20 -16.15 0.77
CA ILE A 248 -14.35 -15.14 1.84
C ILE A 248 -15.82 -14.81 2.07
N ALA A 249 -16.59 -14.58 1.00
CA ALA A 249 -18.02 -14.30 1.11
C ALA A 249 -18.80 -15.47 1.73
N SER A 250 -18.51 -16.70 1.31
CA SER A 250 -19.16 -17.91 1.86
C SER A 250 -18.84 -18.10 3.35
N GLY A 251 -17.57 -17.89 3.74
CA GLY A 251 -17.14 -17.94 5.14
C GLY A 251 -17.82 -16.87 6.01
N ALA A 252 -18.00 -15.65 5.48
CA ALA A 252 -18.66 -14.56 6.18
C ALA A 252 -20.17 -14.79 6.40
N VAL A 253 -20.85 -15.51 5.49
CA VAL A 253 -22.27 -15.87 5.64
C VAL A 253 -22.46 -17.02 6.64
N GLY A 254 -21.45 -17.89 6.79
CA GLY A 254 -21.52 -19.05 7.69
C GLY A 254 -21.15 -18.79 9.14
N ALA A 255 -20.59 -17.62 9.47
CA ALA A 255 -20.16 -17.20 10.81
C ALA A 255 -21.21 -16.35 11.52
#